data_AF-A0A090WB45-F1
#
_entry.id   AF-A0A090WB45-F1
#
_cell.length_a   1.000
_cell.length_b   1.000
_cell.length_c   1.000
_cell.angle_alpha   90.00
_cell.angle_beta   90.00
_cell.angle_gamma   90.00
#
_symmetry.space_group_name_H-M   'P 1'
#
loop_
_entity.id
_entity.type
_entity.pdbx_description
1 polymer ?
#
loop_
_entity_poly.entity_id
_entity_poly.type
_entity_poly.pdbx_seq_one_letter_code
_entity_poly.pdbx_strand_id
1 'polypeptide(L)'
;MPMENMLMPEVYKRVDESALSRKEQQKFYFNNGYTAFVTKQYKDAKKYLSRVENSQQYGAQAKYYIGFMAYEGDDYDRANEYFEQVENQERYKEKLSYYQADLNFKLGKFEKAIELAKHD
;
A
#
# COMPACT_ATOMS: atom_id res chain seq x y z
N MET A 1 10.20 14.61 -6.10
CA MET A 1 9.94 14.55 -7.55
C MET A 1 8.43 14.44 -7.77
N PRO A 2 7.81 15.33 -8.55
CA PRO A 2 6.38 15.24 -8.84
C PRO A 2 6.09 13.93 -9.61
N MET A 3 5.11 13.18 -9.13
CA MET A 3 4.74 11.82 -9.58
C MET A 3 4.02 11.78 -10.94
N GLU A 4 3.98 12.91 -11.64
CA GLU A 4 3.14 13.12 -12.83
C GLU A 4 3.81 12.70 -14.15
N ASN A 5 5.12 12.42 -14.13
CA ASN A 5 5.89 12.20 -15.37
C ASN A 5 6.38 10.76 -15.58
N MET A 6 5.86 9.76 -14.85
CA MET A 6 6.19 8.37 -15.14
C MET A 6 5.27 7.81 -16.23
N LEU A 7 5.55 8.19 -17.47
CA LEU A 7 4.95 7.62 -18.67
C LEU A 7 4.94 6.08 -18.58
N MET A 8 3.74 5.50 -18.65
CA MET A 8 3.50 4.06 -18.72
C MET A 8 4.13 3.51 -20.02
N PRO A 9 5.23 2.74 -19.96
CA PRO A 9 5.72 2.05 -21.14
C PRO A 9 4.93 0.75 -21.25
N GLU A 10 4.07 0.71 -22.26
CA GLU A 10 3.24 -0.41 -22.61
C GLU A 10 4.10 -1.54 -23.21
N VAL A 11 4.46 -2.55 -22.41
CA VAL A 11 4.87 -3.88 -22.92
C VAL A 11 4.45 -4.99 -21.94
N TYR A 12 3.22 -5.48 -22.09
CA TYR A 12 2.85 -6.83 -21.66
C TYR A 12 3.42 -7.83 -22.67
N LYS A 13 4.66 -8.30 -22.47
CA LYS A 13 5.16 -9.51 -23.15
C LYS A 13 5.83 -10.41 -22.13
N ARG A 14 5.19 -11.58 -21.93
CA ARG A 14 5.68 -12.82 -21.29
C ARG A 14 7.14 -12.71 -20.84
N VAL A 15 7.34 -12.15 -19.65
CA VAL A 15 8.65 -12.16 -19.01
C VAL A 15 8.76 -13.50 -18.31
N ASP A 16 9.77 -14.30 -18.68
CA ASP A 16 10.12 -15.48 -17.90
C ASP A 16 10.75 -15.00 -16.59
N GLU A 17 9.93 -14.99 -15.52
CA GLU A 17 10.31 -14.46 -14.21
C GLU A 17 11.59 -15.15 -13.65
N SER A 18 11.86 -16.38 -14.09
CA SER A 18 13.01 -17.18 -13.64
C SER A 18 14.36 -16.70 -14.18
N ALA A 19 14.36 -15.95 -15.30
CA ALA A 19 15.57 -15.45 -15.95
C ALA A 19 15.98 -14.04 -15.49
N LEU A 20 15.13 -13.37 -14.70
CA LEU A 20 15.37 -12.00 -14.25
C LEU A 20 16.29 -11.96 -13.02
N SER A 21 17.18 -10.95 -12.98
CA SER A 21 17.90 -10.64 -11.75
C SER A 21 16.91 -10.24 -10.63
N ARG A 22 17.29 -10.42 -9.37
CA ARG A 22 16.45 -10.01 -8.22
C ARG A 22 15.98 -8.56 -8.32
N LYS A 23 16.81 -7.66 -8.86
CA LYS A 23 16.48 -6.24 -9.05
C LYS A 23 15.39 -6.06 -10.12
N GLU A 24 15.48 -6.79 -11.23
CA GLU A 24 14.47 -6.74 -12.29
C GLU A 24 13.14 -7.37 -11.85
N GLN A 25 13.17 -8.47 -11.09
CA GLN A 25 11.95 -9.04 -10.49
C GLN A 25 11.27 -8.04 -9.56
N GLN A 26 12.03 -7.36 -8.70
CA GLN A 26 11.47 -6.34 -7.80
C GLN A 26 10.85 -5.17 -8.58
N LYS A 27 11.52 -4.69 -9.63
CA LYS A 27 10.97 -3.64 -10.50
C LYS A 27 9.69 -4.12 -11.20
N PHE A 28 9.69 -5.35 -11.71
CA PHE A 28 8.54 -5.97 -12.37
C PHE A 28 7.33 -6.04 -11.42
N TYR A 29 7.50 -6.61 -10.22
CA TYR A 29 6.43 -6.72 -9.25
C TYR A 29 5.94 -5.35 -8.77
N PHE A 30 6.84 -4.42 -8.51
CA PHE A 30 6.43 -3.07 -8.11
C PHE A 30 5.60 -2.38 -9.19
N ASN A 31 6.07 -2.39 -10.45
CA ASN A 31 5.36 -1.75 -11.55
C ASN A 31 3.98 -2.37 -11.80
N ASN A 32 3.89 -3.70 -11.85
CA ASN A 32 2.59 -4.37 -12.02
C ASN A 32 1.65 -4.11 -10.84
N GLY A 33 2.18 -4.13 -9.62
CA GLY A 33 1.40 -3.82 -8.42
C GLY A 33 0.89 -2.38 -8.41
N TYR A 34 1.70 -1.42 -8.81
CA TYR A 34 1.30 -0.02 -8.94
C TYR A 34 0.28 0.19 -10.07
N THR A 35 0.50 -0.41 -11.24
CA THR A 35 -0.47 -0.35 -12.35
C THR A 35 -1.82 -0.91 -11.94
N ALA A 36 -1.84 -2.07 -11.26
CA ALA A 36 -3.06 -2.66 -10.72
C ALA A 36 -3.71 -1.76 -9.66
N PHE A 37 -2.92 -1.10 -8.81
CA PHE A 37 -3.43 -0.16 -7.80
C PHE A 37 -4.16 1.02 -8.45
N VAL A 38 -3.54 1.68 -9.44
CA VAL A 38 -4.15 2.85 -10.10
C VAL A 38 -5.37 2.49 -10.94
N THR A 39 -5.46 1.25 -11.44
CA THR A 39 -6.64 0.71 -12.14
C THR A 39 -7.66 0.08 -11.18
N LYS A 40 -7.48 0.24 -9.85
CA LYS A 40 -8.35 -0.26 -8.79
C LYS A 40 -8.51 -1.80 -8.74
N GLN A 41 -7.58 -2.54 -9.33
CA GLN A 41 -7.50 -4.00 -9.24
C GLN A 41 -6.80 -4.41 -7.93
N TYR A 42 -7.40 -4.09 -6.78
CA TYR A 42 -6.74 -4.19 -5.47
C TYR A 42 -6.27 -5.60 -5.10
N LYS A 43 -6.96 -6.64 -5.56
CA LYS A 43 -6.52 -8.03 -5.36
C LYS A 43 -5.17 -8.29 -6.02
N ASP A 44 -5.00 -7.85 -7.27
CA ASP A 44 -3.75 -8.02 -8.01
C ASP A 44 -2.67 -7.06 -7.53
N ALA A 45 -3.04 -5.82 -7.21
CA ALA A 45 -2.14 -4.85 -6.60
C ALA A 45 -1.51 -5.41 -5.31
N LYS A 46 -2.33 -5.93 -4.38
CA LYS A 46 -1.86 -6.54 -3.13
C LYS A 46 -0.95 -7.74 -3.42
N LYS A 47 -1.35 -8.63 -4.34
CA LYS A 47 -0.54 -9.80 -4.74
C LYS A 47 0.87 -9.40 -5.17
N TYR A 48 1.01 -8.38 -6.02
CA TYR A 48 2.31 -7.95 -6.54
C TYR A 48 3.10 -7.10 -5.54
N LEU A 49 2.45 -6.15 -4.87
CA LEU A 49 3.13 -5.25 -3.93
C LEU A 49 3.68 -6.00 -2.70
N SER A 50 2.96 -7.01 -2.20
CA SER A 50 3.46 -7.85 -1.09
C SER A 50 4.73 -8.62 -1.46
N ARG A 51 5.02 -8.88 -2.74
CA ARG A 51 6.30 -9.50 -3.16
C ARG A 51 7.50 -8.60 -2.91
N VAL A 52 7.28 -7.29 -2.81
CA VAL A 52 8.33 -6.27 -2.72
C VAL A 52 8.22 -5.40 -1.48
N GLU A 53 7.34 -5.72 -0.54
CA GLU A 53 7.15 -4.93 0.70
C GLU A 53 8.40 -4.87 1.58
N ASN A 54 9.28 -5.86 1.48
CA ASN A 54 10.58 -5.90 2.16
C ASN A 54 11.77 -5.51 1.26
N SER A 55 11.52 -4.99 0.05
CA SER A 55 12.58 -4.48 -0.83
C SER A 55 13.21 -3.23 -0.24
N GLN A 56 14.54 -3.14 -0.30
CA GLN A 56 15.26 -1.92 0.07
C GLN A 56 14.84 -0.71 -0.80
N GLN A 57 14.55 -0.93 -2.09
CA GLN A 57 14.19 0.13 -3.01
C GLN A 57 12.69 0.43 -3.02
N TYR A 58 11.86 -0.61 -2.99
CA TYR A 58 10.42 -0.48 -3.23
C TYR A 58 9.56 -0.69 -1.97
N GLY A 59 10.13 -1.21 -0.88
CA GLY A 59 9.38 -1.66 0.30
C GLY A 59 8.50 -0.57 0.91
N ALA A 60 9.06 0.62 1.12
CA ALA A 60 8.29 1.73 1.67
C ALA A 60 7.14 2.18 0.76
N GLN A 61 7.32 2.17 -0.58
CA GLN A 61 6.22 2.47 -1.50
C GLN A 61 5.15 1.38 -1.48
N ALA A 62 5.57 0.12 -1.50
CA ALA A 62 4.66 -1.00 -1.48
C ALA A 62 3.81 -1.03 -0.20
N LYS A 63 4.43 -0.82 0.97
CA LYS A 63 3.74 -0.72 2.25
C LYS A 63 2.71 0.42 2.28
N TYR A 64 3.09 1.60 1.77
CA TYR A 64 2.15 2.72 1.66
C TYR A 64 0.91 2.36 0.84
N TYR A 65 1.07 1.77 -0.34
CA TYR A 65 -0.07 1.38 -1.18
C TYR A 65 -0.89 0.23 -0.58
N ILE A 66 -0.25 -0.72 0.11
CA ILE A 66 -0.96 -1.80 0.82
C ILE A 66 -1.80 -1.23 1.98
N GLY A 67 -1.23 -0.31 2.77
CA GLY A 67 -1.96 0.38 3.84
C GLY A 67 -3.15 1.18 3.29
N PHE A 68 -2.96 1.89 2.16
CA PHE A 68 -4.06 2.59 1.50
C PHE A 68 -5.18 1.64 1.04
N MET A 69 -4.84 0.50 0.44
CA MET A 69 -5.87 -0.48 0.03
C MET A 69 -6.61 -1.08 1.23
N ALA A 70 -5.93 -1.25 2.37
CA ALA A 70 -6.58 -1.68 3.61
C ALA A 70 -7.54 -0.61 4.14
N TYR A 71 -7.10 0.66 4.14
CA TYR A 71 -7.92 1.81 4.54
C TYR A 71 -9.20 1.93 3.69
N GLU A 72 -9.09 1.85 2.37
CA GLU A 72 -10.25 1.88 1.46
C GLU A 72 -11.16 0.65 1.61
N GLY A 73 -10.62 -0.45 2.13
CA GLY A 73 -11.36 -1.69 2.39
C GLY A 73 -11.91 -1.80 3.81
N ASP A 74 -11.92 -0.70 4.57
CA ASP A 74 -12.34 -0.63 5.98
C ASP A 74 -11.53 -1.52 6.95
N ASP A 75 -10.38 -2.05 6.51
CA ASP A 75 -9.43 -2.81 7.33
C ASP A 75 -8.46 -1.82 8.02
N TYR A 76 -9.01 -1.03 8.94
CA TYR A 76 -8.34 0.10 9.57
C TYR A 76 -7.16 -0.31 10.46
N ASP A 77 -7.26 -1.45 11.15
CA ASP A 77 -6.17 -2.01 11.95
C ASP A 77 -4.95 -2.27 11.06
N ARG A 78 -5.16 -2.99 9.95
CA ARG A 78 -4.09 -3.31 9.01
C ARG A 78 -3.57 -2.07 8.30
N ALA A 79 -4.44 -1.11 7.98
CA ALA A 79 -4.00 0.17 7.42
C ALA A 79 -3.01 0.87 8.36
N ASN A 80 -3.34 0.94 9.66
CA ASN A 80 -2.49 1.53 10.67
C ASN A 80 -1.13 0.82 10.77
N GLU A 81 -1.11 -0.52 10.85
CA GLU A 81 0.12 -1.32 10.90
C GLU A 81 1.08 -1.03 9.72
N TYR A 82 0.54 -0.85 8.51
CA TYR A 82 1.36 -0.56 7.33
C TYR A 82 1.84 0.90 7.31
N PHE A 83 1.03 1.85 7.79
CA PHE A 83 1.38 3.26 7.83
C PHE A 83 2.45 3.60 8.87
N GLU A 84 2.39 2.99 10.06
CA GLU A 84 3.44 3.14 11.09
C GLU A 84 4.83 2.73 10.55
N GLN A 85 4.90 1.70 9.72
CA GLN A 85 6.16 1.24 9.13
C GLN A 85 6.79 2.22 8.13
N VAL A 86 6.06 3.24 7.68
CA VAL A 86 6.52 4.20 6.67
C VAL A 86 6.38 5.66 7.13
N GLU A 87 5.90 5.92 8.34
CA GLU A 87 5.66 7.27 8.86
C GLU A 87 6.92 8.14 8.94
N ASN A 88 8.06 7.51 9.22
CA ASN A 88 9.36 8.18 9.34
C ASN A 88 9.99 8.54 7.98
N GLN A 89 9.34 8.16 6.88
CA GLN A 89 9.78 8.53 5.53
C GLN A 89 9.20 9.89 5.18
N GLU A 90 10.04 10.92 5.12
CA GLU A 90 9.64 12.32 4.93
C GLU A 90 8.64 12.52 3.77
N ARG A 91 8.81 11.76 2.67
CA ARG A 91 7.92 11.80 1.50
C ARG A 91 6.47 11.39 1.75
N TYR A 92 6.17 10.72 2.87
CA TYR A 92 4.84 10.23 3.21
C TYR A 92 4.23 10.92 4.41
N LYS A 93 5.06 11.56 5.25
CA LYS A 93 4.65 12.16 6.51
C LYS A 93 3.40 13.03 6.40
N GLU A 94 3.38 13.97 5.45
CA GLU A 94 2.22 14.85 5.23
C GLU A 94 0.95 14.09 4.86
N LYS A 95 1.05 13.11 3.93
CA LYS A 95 -0.11 12.32 3.49
C LYS A 95 -0.62 11.41 4.60
N LEU A 96 0.29 10.82 5.37
CA LEU A 96 -0.03 9.90 6.45
C LEU A 96 -0.68 10.60 7.65
N SER A 97 -0.31 11.85 7.95
CA SER A 97 -0.96 12.61 9.03
C SER A 97 -2.47 12.69 8.85
N TYR A 98 -2.96 12.86 7.62
CA TYR A 98 -4.39 12.84 7.32
C TYR A 98 -5.02 11.46 7.57
N TYR A 99 -4.41 10.40 7.04
CA TYR A 99 -4.91 9.03 7.24
C TYR A 99 -4.89 8.61 8.71
N GLN A 100 -3.83 8.93 9.45
CA GLN A 100 -3.71 8.62 10.87
C GLN A 100 -4.77 9.35 11.70
N ALA A 101 -5.08 10.61 11.39
CA ALA A 101 -6.14 11.34 12.08
C ALA A 101 -7.51 10.68 11.86
N ASP A 102 -7.82 10.32 10.61
CA ASP A 102 -9.10 9.67 10.27
C ASP A 102 -9.19 8.24 10.81
N LEU A 103 -8.08 7.47 10.78
CA LEU A 103 -7.99 6.15 11.38
C LEU A 103 -8.26 6.20 12.89
N ASN A 104 -7.60 7.10 13.63
CA ASN A 104 -7.82 7.26 15.06
C ASN A 104 -9.28 7.63 15.37
N PHE A 105 -9.90 8.46 14.54
CA PHE A 105 -11.31 8.80 14.68
C PHE A 105 -12.24 7.60 14.42
N LYS A 106 -11.95 6.80 13.41
CA LYS A 106 -12.72 5.60 13.06
C LYS A 106 -12.57 4.53 14.13
N LEU A 107 -11.34 4.15 14.47
CA LEU A 107 -11.03 3.18 15.54
C LEU A 107 -11.69 3.60 16.85
N GLY A 108 -11.49 4.86 17.28
CA GLY A 108 -12.09 5.38 18.52
C GLY A 108 -13.63 5.40 18.54
N LYS A 109 -14.29 5.41 17.38
CA LYS A 109 -15.74 5.18 17.28
C LYS A 109 -16.10 3.70 17.36
N PHE A 110 -15.27 2.81 16.84
CA PHE A 110 -15.47 1.36 16.90
C PHE A 110 -15.24 0.82 18.31
N GLU A 111 -14.18 1.19 19.04
CA GLU A 111 -14.00 0.73 20.43
C GLU A 111 -15.20 1.16 21.30
N LYS A 112 -15.67 2.41 21.12
CA LYS A 112 -16.85 2.91 21.81
C LYS A 112 -18.13 2.19 21.39
N ALA A 113 -18.29 1.85 20.11
CA ALA A 113 -19.42 1.06 19.63
C ALA A 113 -19.40 -0.38 20.18
N ILE A 114 -18.22 -1.00 20.28
CA ILE A 114 -18.02 -2.33 20.89
C ILE A 114 -18.36 -2.29 22.39
N GLU A 115 -17.96 -1.23 23.10
CA GLU A 115 -18.31 -1.04 24.51
C GLU A 115 -19.82 -0.91 24.70
N LEU A 116 -20.49 -0.09 23.89
CA LEU A 116 -21.95 0.07 23.93
C LEU A 116 -22.66 -1.25 23.61
N ALA A 117 -22.21 -1.99 22.61
CA ALA A 117 -22.81 -3.27 22.23
C ALA A 117 -22.61 -4.41 23.26
N LYS A 118 -21.68 -4.26 24.22
CA LYS A 118 -21.49 -5.21 25.34
C LYS A 118 -22.35 -4.89 26.56
N HIS A 119 -22.95 -3.71 26.59
CA HIS A 119 -23.80 -3.23 27.68
C HIS A 119 -25.30 -3.28 27.36
N ASP A 120 -25.67 -3.65 26.12
CA ASP A 120 -27.04 -4.05 25.72
C ASP A 120 -27.25 -5.57 25.90
#